data_AF-A0AA88PYX4-F1
#
_entry.id   AF-A0AA88PYX4-F1
#
_cell.length_a   1.000
_cell.length_b   1.000
_cell.length_c   1.000
_cell.angle_alpha   90.00
_cell.angle_beta   90.00
_cell.angle_gamma   90.00
#
_symmetry.space_group_name_H-M   'P 1'
#
loop_
_entity.id
_entity.type
_entity.pdbx_description
1 polymer ?
#
loop_
_entity_poly.entity_id
_entity_poly.type
_entity_poly.pdbx_seq_one_letter_code
_entity_poly.pdbx_strand_id
1 'polypeptide(L)'
;MEMYKLLGVQHVVVYNTSCGPDLEKLLKHYETEGILEIVSWPIDQFLNPSRGWNIKLHNGDIQYFGQIVTLNECIYRNMYQSKYVLLNDIDEIIMPYKHTNLPSLMEDLQPAHPNIGVFLIENHIFPKTQFEESGKFKRAEWKNIPGINIMEHIYREPPRKNIYNPTKMIVNPRKVQQTSVHSTLKDFGGSFHVPFDIHSDHFSYTYGASDVICKGEHMQNATHVLITTDKEGSVDHKMEYLPIKNKVVNETFKFNFTICISNLFGDYNNVLQFAQTMEMYKLLGVQHVVVYKTSCGPDLEKLLKHYETEGILEIISWPIDQFLNPARGWNIKRHKGDIQYFGQLITLNECIYRNMYQSKYILLNDIDEIIMPYKHTNLPSLMEDLQPAHPNIGVFLIENHIFPKTQFEESGKFKRAEWKNIPGINIMKHIYREPPQKKNYNPTKMIVNPRKVQQTSVHSTLKDFGGSFHVPFDVCRIVHVRVPLQGHLTKKELFVDKRVWDFKQKLIPNVDQTLKLSGFL
;
A
#
# COMPACT_ATOMS: atom_id res chain seq x y z
N MET A 1 12.49 -46.25 6.75
CA MET A 1 11.97 -46.11 5.36
C MET A 1 10.68 -46.89 5.16
N GLU A 2 10.59 -48.19 5.46
CA GLU A 2 9.32 -48.93 5.34
C GLU A 2 8.15 -48.32 6.11
N MET A 3 8.36 -47.82 7.33
CA MET A 3 7.32 -47.09 8.06
C MET A 3 6.84 -45.83 7.32
N TYR A 4 7.73 -45.10 6.65
CA TYR A 4 7.35 -43.93 5.86
C TYR A 4 6.50 -44.32 4.64
N LYS A 5 6.81 -45.45 3.98
CA LYS A 5 5.96 -46.02 2.90
C LYS A 5 4.56 -46.34 3.43
N LEU A 6 4.46 -47.05 4.55
CA LEU A 6 3.18 -47.42 5.17
C LEU A 6 2.35 -46.20 5.57
N LEU A 7 3.02 -45.12 6.00
CA LEU A 7 2.39 -43.85 6.38
C LEU A 7 2.06 -42.95 5.18
N GLY A 8 2.30 -43.40 3.95
CA GLY A 8 1.95 -42.69 2.72
C GLY A 8 2.93 -41.59 2.31
N VAL A 9 4.17 -41.63 2.79
CA VAL A 9 5.25 -40.74 2.31
C VAL A 9 5.74 -41.24 0.95
N GLN A 10 5.75 -40.32 -0.03
CA GLN A 10 6.07 -40.65 -1.43
C GLN A 10 7.54 -40.41 -1.78
N HIS A 11 8.20 -39.48 -1.09
CA HIS A 11 9.59 -39.10 -1.34
C HIS A 11 10.29 -38.73 -0.04
N VAL A 12 11.57 -39.08 0.08
CA VAL A 12 12.42 -38.79 1.25
C VAL A 12 13.72 -38.17 0.76
N VAL A 13 14.11 -37.04 1.34
CA VAL A 13 15.39 -36.39 1.05
C VAL A 13 16.31 -36.54 2.27
N VAL A 14 17.52 -37.07 2.06
CA VAL A 14 18.54 -37.21 3.11
C VAL A 14 19.79 -36.42 2.75
N TYR A 15 20.18 -35.50 3.61
CA TYR A 15 21.42 -34.73 3.48
C TYR A 15 22.55 -35.51 4.13
N ASN A 16 23.47 -36.00 3.32
CA ASN A 16 24.53 -36.90 3.77
C ASN A 16 25.88 -36.18 3.81
N THR A 17 26.42 -36.01 5.02
CA THR A 17 27.81 -35.57 5.25
C THR A 17 28.76 -36.76 5.33
N SER A 18 28.40 -37.78 6.11
CA SER A 18 29.15 -39.02 6.25
C SER A 18 28.22 -40.15 6.65
N CYS A 19 28.42 -41.35 6.10
CA CYS A 19 27.61 -42.53 6.39
C CYS A 19 28.51 -43.77 6.49
N GLY A 20 28.15 -44.72 7.36
CA GLY A 20 28.83 -46.01 7.45
C GLY A 20 28.47 -46.95 6.30
N PRO A 21 29.31 -47.93 5.97
CA PRO A 21 29.16 -48.75 4.75
C PRO A 21 27.86 -49.57 4.69
N ASP A 22 27.41 -50.10 5.84
CA ASP A 22 26.17 -50.88 5.91
C ASP A 22 24.92 -50.02 5.67
N LEU A 23 24.91 -48.80 6.22
CA LEU A 23 23.81 -47.86 6.03
C LEU A 23 23.84 -47.27 4.61
N GLU A 24 25.02 -46.97 4.06
CA GLU A 24 25.17 -46.51 2.67
C GLU A 24 24.61 -47.54 1.68
N LYS A 25 24.89 -48.83 1.88
CA LYS A 25 24.30 -49.91 1.08
C LYS A 25 22.77 -49.92 1.14
N LEU A 26 22.20 -49.68 2.32
CA LEU A 26 20.75 -49.62 2.51
C LEU A 26 20.13 -48.37 1.85
N LEU A 27 20.76 -47.21 2.00
CA LEU A 27 20.30 -45.97 1.37
C LEU A 27 20.31 -46.12 -0.17
N LYS A 28 21.37 -46.70 -0.74
CA LYS A 28 21.44 -46.95 -2.20
C LYS A 28 20.32 -47.86 -2.71
N HIS A 29 19.90 -48.84 -1.90
CA HIS A 29 18.75 -49.67 -2.24
C HIS A 29 17.47 -48.84 -2.36
N TYR A 30 17.18 -47.98 -1.38
CA TYR A 30 16.01 -47.10 -1.40
C TYR A 30 16.07 -45.99 -2.47
N GLU A 31 17.26 -45.53 -2.80
CA GLU A 31 17.48 -44.61 -3.93
C GLU A 31 17.16 -45.30 -5.26
N THR A 32 17.57 -46.57 -5.41
CA THR A 32 17.23 -47.38 -6.60
C THR A 32 15.73 -47.68 -6.71
N GLU A 33 15.04 -47.82 -5.58
CA GLU A 33 13.57 -47.95 -5.54
C GLU A 33 12.84 -46.63 -5.84
N GLY A 34 13.54 -45.50 -5.90
CA GLY A 34 12.99 -44.19 -6.27
C GLY A 34 12.25 -43.45 -5.16
N ILE A 35 12.28 -43.95 -3.92
CA ILE A 35 11.66 -43.26 -2.76
C ILE A 35 12.63 -42.31 -2.03
N LEU A 36 13.94 -42.51 -2.21
CA LEU A 36 14.97 -41.76 -1.50
C LEU A 36 15.82 -40.95 -2.48
N GLU A 37 16.05 -39.68 -2.15
CA GLU A 37 17.06 -38.82 -2.76
C GLU A 37 18.16 -38.52 -1.75
N ILE A 38 19.41 -38.83 -2.10
CA ILE A 38 20.57 -38.51 -1.27
C ILE A 38 21.20 -37.22 -1.80
N VAL A 39 21.21 -36.17 -0.96
CA VAL A 39 21.87 -34.90 -1.25
C VAL A 39 23.23 -34.89 -0.55
N SER A 40 24.32 -34.79 -1.31
CA SER A 40 25.66 -34.66 -0.73
C SER A 40 25.79 -33.34 0.02
N TRP A 41 26.21 -33.40 1.29
CA TRP A 41 26.33 -32.25 2.18
C TRP A 41 27.68 -32.24 2.93
N PRO A 42 28.82 -32.04 2.25
CA PRO A 42 30.18 -32.10 2.84
C PRO A 42 30.53 -30.84 3.63
N ILE A 43 29.65 -30.39 4.52
CA ILE A 43 29.78 -29.11 5.23
C ILE A 43 31.01 -29.07 6.14
N ASP A 44 31.43 -30.21 6.65
CA ASP A 44 32.61 -30.42 7.49
C ASP A 44 33.94 -30.23 6.75
N GLN A 45 33.92 -30.23 5.41
CA GLN A 45 35.09 -29.88 4.59
C GLN A 45 35.29 -28.36 4.47
N PHE A 46 34.26 -27.56 4.74
CA PHE A 46 34.25 -26.12 4.51
C PHE A 46 34.06 -25.29 5.79
N LEU A 47 33.39 -25.85 6.79
CA LEU A 47 33.08 -25.21 8.06
C LEU A 47 33.37 -26.17 9.23
N ASN A 48 33.53 -25.64 10.43
CA ASN A 48 33.58 -26.41 11.67
C ASN A 48 32.17 -26.43 12.32
N PRO A 49 31.28 -27.38 11.98
CA PRO A 49 29.94 -27.43 12.54
C PRO A 49 29.94 -27.73 14.04
N SER A 50 29.16 -26.96 14.80
CA SER A 50 28.92 -27.26 16.22
C SER A 50 28.22 -28.61 16.35
N ARG A 51 28.71 -29.45 17.27
CA ARG A 51 28.13 -30.77 17.59
C ARG A 51 27.00 -30.69 18.63
N GLY A 52 26.77 -29.52 19.23
CA GLY A 52 25.72 -29.29 20.20
C GLY A 52 24.80 -28.14 19.83
N TRP A 53 23.63 -28.14 20.45
CA TRP A 53 22.54 -27.20 20.15
C TRP A 53 22.86 -25.76 20.59
N ASN A 54 23.71 -25.58 21.60
CA ASN A 54 24.12 -24.27 22.11
C ASN A 54 25.48 -23.86 21.56
N ILE A 55 25.49 -23.00 20.53
CA ILE A 55 26.70 -22.57 19.84
C ILE A 55 27.69 -21.82 20.76
N LYS A 56 27.20 -21.15 21.82
CA LYS A 56 28.05 -20.46 22.81
C LYS A 56 28.79 -21.42 23.73
N LEU A 57 28.26 -22.62 23.93
CA LEU A 57 28.86 -23.65 24.80
C LEU A 57 29.69 -24.65 24.00
N HIS A 58 29.33 -24.91 22.74
CA HIS A 58 29.91 -26.00 21.96
C HIS A 58 30.90 -25.55 20.88
N ASN A 59 31.01 -24.23 20.60
CA ASN A 59 31.82 -23.62 19.54
C ASN A 59 31.57 -24.18 18.13
N GLY A 60 31.73 -23.34 17.10
CA GLY A 60 31.60 -23.76 15.71
C GLY A 60 31.08 -22.65 14.81
N ASP A 61 31.30 -22.81 13.50
CA ASP A 61 30.95 -21.81 12.49
C ASP A 61 29.46 -21.85 12.14
N ILE A 62 28.80 -22.99 12.40
CA ILE A 62 27.37 -23.19 12.14
C ILE A 62 26.72 -24.04 13.23
N GLN A 63 25.47 -23.72 13.58
CA GLN A 63 24.72 -24.39 14.63
C GLN A 63 24.39 -25.84 14.24
N TYR A 64 24.63 -26.77 15.19
CA TYR A 64 24.12 -28.14 15.22
C TYR A 64 24.16 -28.87 13.86
N PHE A 65 25.36 -29.23 13.41
CA PHE A 65 25.62 -29.92 12.13
C PHE A 65 25.08 -29.22 10.87
N GLY A 66 24.72 -27.93 10.96
CA GLY A 66 24.10 -27.20 9.85
C GLY A 66 22.65 -27.59 9.58
N GLN A 67 21.98 -28.25 10.54
CA GLN A 67 20.65 -28.81 10.36
C GLN A 67 19.59 -27.79 9.91
N ILE A 68 19.66 -26.55 10.39
CA ILE A 68 18.71 -25.50 9.97
C ILE A 68 18.82 -25.25 8.46
N VAL A 69 20.01 -25.29 7.89
CA VAL A 69 20.23 -25.04 6.46
C VAL A 69 19.62 -26.17 5.64
N THR A 70 19.87 -27.42 6.03
CA THR A 70 19.36 -28.60 5.30
C THR A 70 17.84 -28.71 5.38
N LEU A 71 17.24 -28.41 6.54
CA LEU A 71 15.78 -28.40 6.70
C LEU A 71 15.11 -27.34 5.81
N ASN A 72 15.67 -26.13 5.73
CA ASN A 72 15.10 -25.08 4.89
C ASN A 72 15.33 -25.37 3.39
N GLU A 73 16.51 -25.89 3.00
CA GLU A 73 16.76 -26.32 1.62
C GLU A 73 15.75 -27.39 1.18
N CYS A 74 15.44 -28.35 2.05
CA CYS A 74 14.46 -29.41 1.78
C CYS A 74 13.06 -28.86 1.49
N ILE A 75 12.63 -27.84 2.24
CA ILE A 75 11.37 -27.13 2.01
C ILE A 75 11.39 -26.48 0.62
N TYR A 76 12.44 -25.73 0.29
CA TYR A 76 12.55 -25.03 -0.99
C TYR A 76 12.63 -25.99 -2.19
N ARG A 77 13.44 -27.05 -2.06
CA ARG A 77 13.57 -28.12 -3.06
C ARG A 77 12.22 -28.73 -3.42
N ASN A 78 11.36 -28.92 -2.41
CA ASN A 78 10.07 -29.57 -2.56
C ASN A 78 8.87 -28.61 -2.65
N MET A 79 9.10 -27.30 -2.76
CA MET A 79 8.05 -26.27 -2.69
C MET A 79 6.92 -26.46 -3.71
N TYR A 80 7.26 -26.92 -4.91
CA TYR A 80 6.29 -27.18 -5.99
C TYR A 80 6.15 -28.66 -6.33
N GLN A 81 6.85 -29.55 -5.59
CA GLN A 81 6.84 -30.99 -5.81
C GLN A 81 5.98 -31.72 -4.78
N SER A 82 5.89 -31.19 -3.57
CA SER A 82 5.17 -31.83 -2.46
C SER A 82 4.07 -30.92 -1.92
N LYS A 83 2.91 -31.52 -1.63
CA LYS A 83 1.82 -30.81 -0.94
C LYS A 83 2.19 -30.47 0.51
N TYR A 84 2.93 -31.38 1.15
CA TYR A 84 3.46 -31.24 2.50
C TYR A 84 4.87 -31.83 2.58
N VAL A 85 5.71 -31.28 3.46
CA VAL A 85 7.07 -31.73 3.75
C VAL A 85 7.17 -32.02 5.24
N LEU A 86 7.67 -33.20 5.61
CA LEU A 86 7.91 -33.57 7.00
C LEU A 86 9.37 -33.24 7.35
N LEU A 87 9.57 -32.53 8.47
CA LEU A 87 10.89 -32.20 8.98
C LEU A 87 11.19 -33.06 10.20
N ASN A 88 11.85 -34.19 9.97
CA ASN A 88 12.15 -35.20 10.99
C ASN A 88 13.65 -35.51 11.06
N ASP A 89 14.11 -35.95 12.23
CA ASP A 89 15.37 -36.66 12.35
C ASP A 89 15.21 -38.11 11.85
N ILE A 90 16.31 -38.77 11.49
CA ILE A 90 16.26 -40.13 10.93
C ILE A 90 15.76 -41.19 11.92
N ASP A 91 15.89 -40.90 13.22
CA ASP A 91 15.43 -41.73 14.33
C ASP A 91 14.03 -41.34 14.87
N GLU A 92 13.34 -40.44 14.18
CA GLU A 92 11.99 -40.01 14.54
C GLU A 92 10.94 -40.39 13.48
N ILE A 93 9.71 -40.59 13.93
CA ILE A 93 8.57 -40.95 13.08
C ILE A 93 7.33 -40.18 13.57
N ILE A 94 6.67 -39.46 12.66
CA ILE A 94 5.37 -38.85 12.92
C ILE A 94 4.28 -39.89 12.65
N MET A 95 3.52 -40.28 13.67
CA MET A 95 2.49 -41.31 13.57
C MET A 95 1.11 -40.76 13.97
N PRO A 96 0.11 -40.78 13.07
CA PRO A 96 -1.27 -40.44 13.43
C PRO A 96 -1.92 -41.53 14.30
N TYR A 97 -2.63 -41.14 15.36
CA TYR A 97 -3.37 -42.08 16.22
C TYR A 97 -4.82 -42.30 15.78
N LYS A 98 -5.44 -41.30 15.14
CA LYS A 98 -6.85 -41.32 14.72
C LYS A 98 -7.04 -41.52 13.22
N HIS A 99 -5.96 -41.59 12.47
CA HIS A 99 -5.93 -41.71 11.02
C HIS A 99 -5.00 -42.85 10.63
N THR A 100 -5.26 -43.47 9.48
CA THR A 100 -4.50 -44.64 9.04
C THR A 100 -3.14 -44.26 8.44
N ASN A 101 -2.97 -43.03 7.96
CA ASN A 101 -1.74 -42.54 7.33
C ASN A 101 -1.65 -41.00 7.37
N LEU A 102 -0.51 -40.45 6.94
CA LEU A 102 -0.28 -38.99 6.95
C LEU A 102 -1.17 -38.22 5.95
N PRO A 103 -1.41 -38.70 4.71
CA PRO A 103 -2.33 -38.02 3.80
C PRO A 103 -3.74 -37.83 4.37
N SER A 104 -4.34 -38.89 4.94
CA SER A 104 -5.68 -38.80 5.55
C SER A 104 -5.72 -37.88 6.76
N LEU A 105 -4.67 -37.87 7.59
CA LEU A 105 -4.52 -36.87 8.65
C LEU A 105 -4.54 -35.45 8.08
N MET A 106 -3.80 -35.20 7.00
CA MET A 106 -3.69 -33.87 6.39
C MET A 106 -4.91 -33.45 5.58
N GLU A 107 -5.71 -34.40 5.09
CA GLU A 107 -7.01 -34.16 4.47
C GLU A 107 -8.04 -33.63 5.49
N ASP A 108 -7.91 -33.99 6.76
CA ASP A 108 -8.73 -33.42 7.83
C ASP A 108 -8.12 -32.14 8.42
N LEU A 109 -6.82 -32.14 8.71
CA LEU A 109 -6.16 -31.03 9.41
C LEU A 109 -6.05 -29.75 8.57
N GLN A 110 -5.66 -29.85 7.29
CA GLN A 110 -5.42 -28.64 6.50
C GLN A 110 -6.71 -27.88 6.16
N PRO A 111 -7.85 -28.53 5.81
CA PRO A 111 -9.11 -27.82 5.63
C PRO A 111 -9.67 -27.22 6.92
N ALA A 112 -9.49 -27.88 8.07
CA ALA A 112 -9.87 -27.34 9.37
C ALA A 112 -9.00 -26.13 9.78
N HIS A 113 -7.76 -26.08 9.30
CA HIS A 113 -6.80 -25.02 9.59
C HIS A 113 -6.14 -24.49 8.30
N PRO A 114 -6.90 -23.79 7.43
CA PRO A 114 -6.48 -23.48 6.07
C PRO A 114 -5.32 -22.48 6.00
N ASN A 115 -5.07 -21.70 7.05
CA ASN A 115 -3.99 -20.70 7.10
C ASN A 115 -2.69 -21.22 7.69
N ILE A 116 -2.73 -22.41 8.27
CA ILE A 116 -1.56 -22.98 8.93
C ILE A 116 -0.62 -23.54 7.87
N GLY A 117 0.58 -22.96 7.82
CA GLY A 117 1.71 -23.45 7.03
C GLY A 117 2.55 -24.50 7.74
N VAL A 118 2.43 -24.60 9.07
CA VAL A 118 3.20 -25.52 9.92
C VAL A 118 2.29 -26.17 10.95
N PHE A 119 2.24 -27.49 10.94
CA PHE A 119 1.60 -28.30 11.96
C PHE A 119 2.66 -28.84 12.90
N LEU A 120 2.68 -28.34 14.14
CA LEU A 120 3.57 -28.82 15.18
C LEU A 120 3.01 -30.11 15.79
N ILE A 121 3.83 -31.14 15.81
CA ILE A 121 3.55 -32.45 16.37
C ILE A 121 4.38 -32.59 17.64
N GLU A 122 3.71 -32.88 18.74
CA GLU A 122 4.39 -33.13 20.01
C GLU A 122 5.33 -34.34 19.87
N ASN A 123 6.59 -34.19 20.27
CA ASN A 123 7.53 -35.31 20.30
C ASN A 123 7.31 -36.16 21.57
N HIS A 124 7.45 -37.46 21.43
CA HIS A 124 7.34 -38.42 22.51
C HIS A 124 8.58 -39.31 22.51
N ILE A 125 9.32 -39.29 23.61
CA ILE A 125 10.59 -40.00 23.73
C ILE A 125 10.34 -41.43 24.19
N PHE A 126 10.92 -42.39 23.46
CA PHE A 126 10.98 -43.80 23.81
C PHE A 126 12.44 -44.16 24.11
N PRO A 127 12.80 -44.44 25.38
CA PRO A 127 14.19 -44.58 25.76
C PRO A 127 14.76 -45.92 25.26
N LYS A 128 15.99 -45.88 24.76
CA LYS A 128 16.73 -47.06 24.28
C LYS A 128 16.98 -48.12 25.36
N THR A 129 16.86 -47.73 26.63
CA THR A 129 17.09 -48.61 27.79
C THR A 129 15.85 -49.36 28.25
N GLN A 130 14.67 -49.07 27.69
CA GLN A 130 13.42 -49.73 28.05
C GLN A 130 12.81 -50.36 26.80
N PHE A 131 12.59 -51.66 26.83
CA PHE A 131 12.05 -52.40 25.69
C PHE A 131 11.25 -53.63 26.16
N GLU A 132 10.44 -54.14 25.26
CA GLU A 132 9.57 -55.30 25.46
C GLU A 132 10.42 -56.58 25.57
N GLU A 133 10.42 -57.21 26.75
CA GLU A 133 11.35 -58.30 27.07
C GLU A 133 10.86 -59.70 26.64
N SER A 134 9.57 -59.90 26.32
CA SER A 134 9.04 -61.22 25.95
C SER A 134 9.60 -61.75 24.63
N GLY A 135 10.26 -60.89 23.85
CA GLY A 135 10.85 -61.26 22.57
C GLY A 135 9.84 -61.39 21.44
N LYS A 136 8.60 -60.89 21.64
CA LYS A 136 7.52 -60.93 20.65
C LYS A 136 7.93 -60.32 19.30
N PHE A 137 8.76 -59.29 19.34
CA PHE A 137 9.23 -58.56 18.16
C PHE A 137 10.62 -58.98 17.68
N LYS A 138 11.26 -59.96 18.33
CA LYS A 138 12.56 -60.48 17.90
C LYS A 138 12.42 -61.29 16.62
N ARG A 139 13.42 -61.16 15.75
CA ARG A 139 13.55 -61.88 14.48
C ARG A 139 14.97 -62.43 14.39
N ALA A 140 15.10 -63.73 14.10
CA ALA A 140 16.40 -64.38 14.05
C ALA A 140 17.28 -63.79 12.93
N GLU A 141 16.62 -63.36 11.86
CA GLU A 141 17.21 -62.74 10.67
C GLU A 141 17.84 -61.37 10.97
N TRP A 142 17.42 -60.68 12.04
CA TRP A 142 17.88 -59.33 12.38
C TRP A 142 19.00 -59.32 13.41
N LYS A 143 19.37 -60.48 13.99
CA LYS A 143 20.28 -60.59 15.14
C LYS A 143 21.66 -59.95 14.93
N ASN A 144 22.16 -59.93 13.69
CA ASN A 144 23.48 -59.40 13.35
C ASN A 144 23.40 -58.11 12.50
N ILE A 145 22.23 -57.49 12.40
CA ILE A 145 22.06 -56.23 11.68
C ILE A 145 22.34 -55.08 12.66
N PRO A 146 23.30 -54.19 12.38
CA PRO A 146 23.55 -53.02 13.22
C PRO A 146 22.31 -52.12 13.30
N GLY A 147 21.83 -51.82 14.51
CA GLY A 147 20.71 -50.91 14.71
C GLY A 147 19.85 -51.24 15.92
N ILE A 148 18.65 -50.64 15.94
CA ILE A 148 17.65 -50.81 17.00
C ILE A 148 16.33 -51.25 16.36
N ASN A 149 15.68 -52.25 16.96
CA ASN A 149 14.34 -52.67 16.59
C ASN A 149 13.30 -51.76 17.25
N ILE A 150 12.81 -50.76 16.52
CA ILE A 150 11.86 -49.77 17.05
C ILE A 150 10.57 -50.39 17.61
N MET A 151 10.20 -51.59 17.17
CA MET A 151 8.99 -52.29 17.63
C MET A 151 9.12 -52.79 19.08
N GLU A 152 10.34 -52.94 19.60
CA GLU A 152 10.59 -53.36 20.98
C GLU A 152 10.46 -52.19 21.96
N HIS A 153 10.58 -50.94 21.50
CA HIS A 153 10.56 -49.74 22.34
C HIS A 153 9.16 -49.15 22.48
N ILE A 154 8.31 -49.80 23.27
CA ILE A 154 6.89 -49.41 23.47
C ILE A 154 6.63 -48.53 24.70
N TYR A 155 7.64 -48.31 25.53
CA TYR A 155 7.51 -47.54 26.77
C TYR A 155 7.90 -46.08 26.54
N ARG A 156 6.94 -45.16 26.68
CA ARG A 156 7.14 -43.72 26.52
C ARG A 156 7.58 -43.08 27.84
N GLU A 157 8.55 -42.16 27.79
CA GLU A 157 8.90 -41.32 28.95
C GLU A 157 7.71 -40.42 29.38
N PRO A 158 7.48 -40.24 30.69
CA PRO A 158 6.50 -39.27 31.16
C PRO A 158 6.90 -37.84 30.75
N PRO A 159 5.93 -36.92 30.54
CA PRO A 159 6.23 -35.53 30.23
C PRO A 159 7.14 -34.92 31.29
N ARG A 160 8.27 -34.32 30.88
CA ARG A 160 9.22 -33.71 31.81
C ARG A 160 8.66 -32.37 32.28
N LYS A 161 8.27 -32.28 33.56
CA LYS A 161 7.89 -31.01 34.19
C LYS A 161 9.12 -30.08 34.16
N ASN A 162 9.02 -28.95 33.47
CA ASN A 162 10.04 -27.88 33.34
C ASN A 162 11.07 -28.01 32.19
N ILE A 163 10.86 -28.89 31.21
CA ILE A 163 11.66 -28.89 29.97
C ILE A 163 10.70 -28.69 28.79
N TYR A 164 11.03 -27.80 27.87
CA TYR A 164 10.28 -27.61 26.62
C TYR A 164 10.27 -28.94 25.85
N ASN A 165 9.09 -29.54 25.66
CA ASN A 165 8.98 -30.75 24.84
C ASN A 165 9.26 -30.36 23.39
N PRO A 166 10.30 -30.92 22.74
CA PRO A 166 10.58 -30.62 21.35
C PRO A 166 9.37 -31.04 20.49
N THR A 167 9.13 -30.31 19.41
CA THR A 167 8.09 -30.64 18.44
C THR A 167 8.74 -31.00 17.10
N LYS A 168 8.02 -31.76 16.29
CA LYS A 168 8.33 -32.00 14.88
C LYS A 168 7.26 -31.40 14.00
N MET A 169 7.53 -31.28 12.70
CA MET A 169 6.76 -30.37 11.86
C MET A 169 6.30 -31.07 10.59
N ILE A 170 5.01 -30.90 10.28
CA ILE A 170 4.50 -31.09 8.92
C ILE A 170 4.30 -29.70 8.32
N VAL A 171 4.98 -29.42 7.23
CA VAL A 171 5.05 -28.10 6.62
C VAL A 171 4.32 -28.10 5.28
N ASN A 172 3.47 -27.10 5.03
CA ASN A 172 3.05 -26.76 3.68
C ASN A 172 4.12 -25.84 3.08
N PRO A 173 4.97 -26.33 2.16
CA PRO A 173 6.19 -25.63 1.76
C PRO A 173 5.91 -24.33 0.99
N ARG A 174 4.66 -24.10 0.56
CA ARG A 174 4.23 -22.88 -0.12
C ARG A 174 3.75 -21.78 0.84
N LYS A 175 3.67 -22.06 2.14
CA LYS A 175 3.16 -21.14 3.16
C LYS A 175 4.22 -20.71 4.19
N VAL A 176 5.43 -21.24 4.08
CA VAL A 176 6.50 -21.04 5.06
C VAL A 176 7.74 -20.50 4.37
N GLN A 177 8.30 -19.43 4.94
CA GLN A 177 9.53 -18.82 4.43
C GLN A 177 10.76 -19.42 5.10
N GLN A 178 10.70 -19.66 6.42
CA GLN A 178 11.83 -20.25 7.14
C GLN A 178 11.35 -21.03 8.38
N THR A 179 11.95 -22.18 8.64
CA THR A 179 11.75 -22.97 9.86
C THR A 179 13.03 -23.07 10.69
N SER A 180 12.87 -23.30 11.99
CA SER A 180 13.88 -23.82 12.90
C SER A 180 13.72 -25.35 13.02
N VAL A 181 14.48 -25.98 13.91
CA VAL A 181 14.38 -27.42 14.19
C VAL A 181 13.05 -27.81 14.87
N HIS A 182 12.43 -26.89 15.62
CA HIS A 182 11.22 -27.17 16.43
C HIS A 182 10.11 -26.10 16.29
N SER A 183 10.25 -25.14 15.38
CA SER A 183 9.29 -24.05 15.23
C SER A 183 9.40 -23.39 13.86
N THR A 184 8.43 -22.57 13.50
CA THR A 184 8.58 -21.63 12.38
C THR A 184 9.48 -20.45 12.79
N LEU A 185 10.27 -19.92 11.85
CA LEU A 185 11.05 -18.68 12.03
C LEU A 185 10.41 -17.51 11.27
N LYS A 186 9.83 -17.73 10.08
CA LYS A 186 9.07 -16.73 9.29
C LYS A 186 7.97 -17.38 8.42
N ASP A 187 6.77 -16.81 8.43
CA ASP A 187 5.62 -17.14 7.57
C ASP A 187 5.45 -16.11 6.44
N PHE A 188 4.80 -16.51 5.32
CA PHE A 188 4.38 -15.55 4.30
C PHE A 188 3.16 -14.76 4.79
N GLY A 189 3.40 -13.53 5.26
CA GLY A 189 2.37 -12.57 5.68
C GLY A 189 2.55 -12.17 7.13
N GLY A 190 3.12 -10.98 7.36
CA GLY A 190 3.12 -10.39 8.69
C GLY A 190 1.77 -9.71 8.95
N SER A 191 1.07 -10.12 10.01
CA SER A 191 0.03 -9.29 10.62
C SER A 191 0.72 -8.24 11.49
N PHE A 192 0.46 -6.97 11.20
CA PHE A 192 1.01 -5.86 11.98
C PHE A 192 -0.15 -5.12 12.65
N HIS A 193 -0.10 -4.98 13.97
CA HIS A 193 -0.90 -4.00 14.66
C HIS A 193 -0.33 -2.61 14.37
N VAL A 194 -0.91 -1.94 13.38
CA VAL A 194 -0.52 -0.58 13.01
C VAL A 194 -1.36 0.41 13.82
N PRO A 195 -0.74 1.33 14.58
CA PRO A 195 -1.48 2.42 15.20
C PRO A 195 -2.08 3.32 14.11
N PHE A 196 -3.37 3.64 14.22
CA PHE A 196 -4.02 4.61 13.34
C PHE A 196 -3.56 6.02 13.69
N ASP A 197 -2.92 6.70 12.74
CA ASP A 197 -2.55 8.12 12.86
C ASP A 197 -3.62 8.96 12.17
N ILE A 198 -4.68 9.27 12.92
CA ILE A 198 -5.76 10.16 12.46
C ILE A 198 -5.18 11.58 12.37
N HIS A 199 -5.35 12.20 11.21
CA HIS A 199 -4.90 13.56 10.94
C HIS A 199 -5.51 14.52 11.95
N SER A 200 -4.69 15.41 12.50
CA SER A 200 -5.12 16.35 13.55
C SER A 200 -6.24 17.29 13.12
N ASP A 201 -6.33 17.58 11.82
CA ASP A 201 -7.30 18.53 11.27
C ASP A 201 -8.58 17.82 10.79
N HIS A 202 -9.38 17.32 11.74
CA HIS A 202 -10.66 16.65 11.46
C HIS A 202 -11.89 17.45 11.94
N PHE A 203 -11.69 18.69 12.39
CA PHE A 203 -12.75 19.65 12.77
C PHE A 203 -13.84 19.09 13.71
N SER A 204 -13.45 18.22 14.64
CA SER A 204 -14.36 17.52 15.57
C SER A 204 -15.40 16.59 14.92
N TYR A 205 -15.26 16.26 13.64
CA TYR A 205 -16.06 15.23 12.98
C TYR A 205 -15.71 13.84 13.52
N THR A 206 -16.71 12.94 13.44
CA THR A 206 -16.62 11.55 13.91
C THR A 206 -15.54 10.79 13.15
N TYR A 207 -15.42 11.02 11.84
CA TYR A 207 -14.42 10.39 10.99
C TYR A 207 -13.39 11.42 10.51
N GLY A 208 -12.14 10.98 10.37
CA GLY A 208 -11.03 11.78 9.87
C GLY A 208 -10.17 10.98 8.90
N ALA A 209 -9.34 11.69 8.13
CA ALA A 209 -8.29 11.04 7.33
C ALA A 209 -7.29 10.35 8.26
N SER A 210 -6.83 9.16 7.88
CA SER A 210 -5.83 8.42 8.64
C SER A 210 -4.84 7.78 7.69
N ASP A 211 -3.56 7.79 8.08
CA ASP A 211 -2.54 7.00 7.41
C ASP A 211 -2.37 5.66 8.13
N VAL A 212 -2.27 4.58 7.36
CA VAL A 212 -1.94 3.25 7.88
C VAL A 212 -0.51 2.93 7.43
N ILE A 213 0.43 3.06 8.36
CA ILE A 213 1.87 2.86 8.09
C ILE A 213 2.27 1.45 8.51
N CYS A 214 2.34 0.53 7.54
CA CYS A 214 2.87 -0.81 7.76
C CYS A 214 4.39 -0.75 7.98
N LYS A 215 4.85 -1.09 9.19
CA LYS A 215 6.27 -1.20 9.54
C LYS A 215 6.64 -2.66 9.68
N GLY A 216 7.61 -3.14 8.90
CA GLY A 216 8.11 -4.50 9.00
C GLY A 216 9.34 -4.72 8.12
N GLU A 217 9.99 -5.87 8.29
CA GLU A 217 11.08 -6.27 7.39
C GLU A 217 10.53 -6.56 5.98
N HIS A 218 11.30 -6.21 4.95
CA HIS A 218 10.98 -6.46 3.54
C HIS A 218 9.72 -5.77 2.98
N MET A 219 9.21 -4.70 3.62
CA MET A 219 8.07 -3.91 3.12
C MET A 219 8.27 -3.36 1.71
N GLN A 220 9.51 -3.14 1.29
CA GLN A 220 9.87 -2.72 -0.08
C GLN A 220 9.41 -3.72 -1.17
N ASN A 221 9.20 -4.98 -0.81
CA ASN A 221 8.75 -6.04 -1.73
C ASN A 221 7.23 -6.25 -1.67
N ALA A 222 6.52 -5.58 -0.76
CA ALA A 222 5.09 -5.76 -0.59
C ALA A 222 4.35 -5.36 -1.88
N THR A 223 3.46 -6.23 -2.34
CA THR A 223 2.71 -5.97 -3.58
C THR A 223 1.28 -5.51 -3.36
N HIS A 224 0.67 -5.94 -2.26
CA HIS A 224 -0.71 -5.71 -1.88
C HIS A 224 -0.82 -5.56 -0.36
N VAL A 225 -1.91 -4.94 0.10
CA VAL A 225 -2.28 -4.83 1.52
C VAL A 225 -3.71 -5.30 1.72
N LEU A 226 -3.99 -5.88 2.89
CA LEU A 226 -5.34 -6.18 3.34
C LEU A 226 -5.59 -5.39 4.63
N ILE A 227 -6.71 -4.69 4.69
CA ILE A 227 -7.16 -3.97 5.89
C ILE A 227 -8.38 -4.70 6.43
N THR A 228 -8.32 -5.13 7.68
CA THR A 228 -9.43 -5.82 8.36
C THR A 228 -9.62 -5.28 9.77
N THR A 229 -10.87 -5.21 10.22
CA THR A 229 -11.25 -4.90 11.60
C THR A 229 -11.31 -6.15 12.48
N ASP A 230 -11.18 -7.33 11.88
CA ASP A 230 -11.22 -8.60 12.57
C ASP A 230 -9.95 -8.81 13.41
N LYS A 231 -10.12 -9.37 14.61
CA LYS A 231 -8.98 -9.79 15.43
C LYS A 231 -8.24 -10.93 14.72
N GLU A 232 -6.92 -11.02 14.94
CA GLU A 232 -6.07 -12.04 14.34
C GLU A 232 -6.73 -13.44 14.40
N GLY A 233 -6.95 -14.05 13.23
CA GLY A 233 -7.48 -15.42 13.11
C GLY A 233 -8.88 -15.60 12.49
N SER A 234 -9.64 -14.54 12.21
CA SER A 234 -10.97 -14.65 11.56
C SER A 234 -11.09 -13.94 10.20
N VAL A 235 -9.97 -13.76 9.49
CA VAL A 235 -9.96 -13.10 8.18
C VAL A 235 -10.59 -14.01 7.12
N ASP A 236 -11.77 -13.61 6.62
CA ASP A 236 -12.42 -14.24 5.47
C ASP A 236 -11.59 -13.99 4.19
N HIS A 237 -11.15 -15.06 3.51
CA HIS A 237 -10.34 -14.98 2.29
C HIS A 237 -11.08 -14.49 1.05
N LYS A 238 -12.34 -14.09 1.19
CA LYS A 238 -13.07 -13.34 0.17
C LYS A 238 -12.78 -11.84 0.19
N MET A 239 -12.00 -11.33 1.15
CA MET A 239 -11.67 -9.91 1.22
C MET A 239 -10.72 -9.46 0.10
N GLU A 240 -10.96 -8.25 -0.40
CA GLU A 240 -10.23 -7.67 -1.52
C GLU A 240 -8.86 -7.12 -1.06
N TYR A 241 -7.78 -7.64 -1.67
CA TYR A 241 -6.42 -7.13 -1.45
C TYR A 241 -6.20 -5.86 -2.28
N LEU A 242 -5.79 -4.78 -1.63
CA LEU A 242 -5.53 -3.50 -2.28
C LEU A 242 -4.09 -3.48 -2.84
N PRO A 243 -3.89 -3.22 -4.14
CA PRO A 243 -2.55 -3.18 -4.72
C PRO A 243 -1.76 -1.94 -4.24
N ILE A 244 -0.49 -2.13 -3.90
CA ILE A 244 0.44 -1.03 -3.65
C ILE A 244 0.87 -0.45 -5.00
N LYS A 245 0.61 0.85 -5.23
CA LYS A 245 0.87 1.51 -6.51
C LYS A 245 2.25 2.17 -6.60
N ASN A 246 2.78 2.71 -5.51
CA ASN A 246 4.05 3.47 -5.47
C ASN A 246 5.25 2.62 -5.05
N LYS A 247 5.61 1.63 -5.86
CA LYS A 247 6.71 0.69 -5.53
C LYS A 247 8.10 1.16 -5.95
N VAL A 248 8.17 2.01 -6.97
CA VAL A 248 9.44 2.43 -7.58
C VAL A 248 9.64 3.91 -7.32
N VAL A 249 10.74 4.25 -6.65
CA VAL A 249 11.22 5.62 -6.54
C VAL A 249 11.75 6.02 -7.91
N ASN A 250 11.18 7.06 -8.50
CA ASN A 250 11.62 7.58 -9.78
C ASN A 250 11.98 9.06 -9.65
N GLU A 251 13.13 9.44 -10.20
CA GLU A 251 13.58 10.83 -10.31
C GLU A 251 13.25 11.45 -11.67
N THR A 252 12.84 10.62 -12.63
CA THR A 252 12.28 11.05 -13.92
C THR A 252 10.76 11.07 -13.83
N PHE A 253 10.16 12.24 -13.93
CA PHE A 253 8.72 12.40 -13.76
C PHE A 253 8.00 12.40 -15.11
N LYS A 254 6.88 11.68 -15.18
CA LYS A 254 5.98 11.72 -16.36
C LYS A 254 5.41 13.12 -16.56
N PHE A 255 5.14 13.82 -15.46
CA PHE A 255 4.56 15.15 -15.45
C PHE A 255 5.41 16.10 -14.58
N ASN A 256 5.61 17.33 -15.03
CA ASN A 256 6.17 18.36 -14.17
C ASN A 256 5.13 18.88 -13.18
N PHE A 257 3.88 19.06 -13.64
CA PHE A 257 2.79 19.60 -12.84
C PHE A 257 1.53 18.76 -12.99
N THR A 258 1.01 18.34 -11.85
CA THR A 258 -0.32 17.73 -11.71
C THR A 258 -1.19 18.60 -10.82
N ILE A 259 -2.47 18.75 -11.14
CA ILE A 259 -3.45 19.35 -10.23
C ILE A 259 -4.30 18.26 -9.60
N CYS A 260 -4.42 18.31 -8.29
CA CYS A 260 -5.44 17.58 -7.55
C CYS A 260 -6.59 18.54 -7.27
N ILE A 261 -7.67 18.39 -8.02
CA ILE A 261 -8.90 19.14 -7.80
C ILE A 261 -9.71 18.40 -6.72
N SER A 262 -10.21 19.17 -5.77
CA SER A 262 -11.15 18.74 -4.72
C SER A 262 -12.38 18.00 -5.26
N ASN A 263 -13.20 17.45 -4.35
CA ASN A 263 -14.28 16.53 -4.71
C ASN A 263 -15.40 17.17 -5.55
N LEU A 264 -15.79 16.51 -6.64
CA LEU A 264 -17.02 16.79 -7.38
C LEU A 264 -18.21 16.13 -6.66
N PHE A 265 -19.14 16.96 -6.22
CA PHE A 265 -20.32 16.55 -5.48
C PHE A 265 -21.52 17.44 -5.79
N GLY A 266 -22.72 16.90 -5.56
CA GLY A 266 -23.96 17.68 -5.45
C GLY A 266 -24.40 18.30 -6.76
N ASP A 267 -24.29 17.54 -7.86
CA ASP A 267 -24.69 17.94 -9.21
C ASP A 267 -24.02 19.22 -9.70
N TYR A 268 -22.77 19.46 -9.27
CA TYR A 268 -21.98 20.58 -9.74
C TYR A 268 -21.93 20.60 -11.28
N ASN A 269 -22.37 21.69 -11.89
CA ASN A 269 -22.59 21.80 -13.34
C ASN A 269 -22.06 23.12 -13.93
N ASN A 270 -20.96 23.65 -13.39
CA ASN A 270 -20.37 24.93 -13.83
C ASN A 270 -19.41 24.71 -15.01
N VAL A 271 -20.00 24.33 -16.15
CA VAL A 271 -19.29 23.89 -17.37
C VAL A 271 -18.36 24.95 -17.93
N LEU A 272 -18.85 26.19 -18.11
CA LEU A 272 -18.06 27.26 -18.71
C LEU A 272 -16.83 27.62 -17.85
N GLN A 273 -17.01 27.73 -16.53
CA GLN A 273 -15.89 28.02 -15.64
C GLN A 273 -14.88 26.86 -15.64
N PHE A 274 -15.36 25.61 -15.59
CA PHE A 274 -14.46 24.45 -15.62
C PHE A 274 -13.65 24.37 -16.91
N ALA A 275 -14.28 24.59 -18.07
CA ALA A 275 -13.59 24.63 -19.35
C ALA A 275 -12.52 25.74 -19.38
N GLN A 276 -12.84 26.94 -18.89
CA GLN A 276 -11.90 28.05 -18.82
C GLN A 276 -10.73 27.77 -17.86
N THR A 277 -11.00 27.14 -16.73
CA THR A 277 -9.97 26.75 -15.75
C THR A 277 -9.04 25.68 -16.31
N MET A 278 -9.57 24.63 -16.92
CA MET A 278 -8.78 23.55 -17.54
C MET A 278 -7.88 24.08 -18.68
N GLU A 279 -8.45 24.87 -19.59
CA GLU A 279 -7.67 25.46 -20.69
C GLU A 279 -6.65 26.49 -20.19
N MET A 280 -6.95 27.23 -19.12
CA MET A 280 -5.96 28.09 -18.47
C MET A 280 -4.81 27.27 -17.90
N TYR A 281 -5.09 26.16 -17.22
CA TYR A 281 -4.04 25.31 -16.65
C TYR A 281 -3.15 24.66 -17.71
N LYS A 282 -3.71 24.26 -18.87
CA LYS A 282 -2.92 23.87 -20.05
C LYS A 282 -1.95 24.97 -20.47
N LEU A 283 -2.43 26.22 -20.56
CA LEU A 283 -1.59 27.38 -20.90
C LEU A 283 -0.52 27.69 -19.83
N LEU A 284 -0.81 27.38 -18.56
CA LEU A 284 0.11 27.53 -17.44
C LEU A 284 1.11 26.36 -17.30
N GLY A 285 1.05 25.36 -18.19
CA GLY A 285 2.02 24.25 -18.25
C GLY A 285 1.65 23.03 -17.43
N VAL A 286 0.39 22.89 -17.01
CA VAL A 286 -0.11 21.69 -16.35
C VAL A 286 -0.34 20.59 -17.37
N GLN A 287 0.06 19.37 -17.01
CA GLN A 287 0.05 18.22 -17.92
C GLN A 287 -0.91 17.11 -17.48
N HIS A 288 -1.31 17.10 -16.22
CA HIS A 288 -2.21 16.10 -15.65
C HIS A 288 -3.13 16.72 -14.61
N VAL A 289 -4.37 16.29 -14.57
CA VAL A 289 -5.39 16.75 -13.63
C VAL A 289 -6.10 15.53 -13.07
N VAL A 290 -6.23 15.47 -11.75
CA VAL A 290 -6.95 14.42 -11.04
C VAL A 290 -8.17 15.02 -10.37
N VAL A 291 -9.33 14.42 -10.60
CA VAL A 291 -10.60 14.82 -10.00
C VAL A 291 -11.22 13.62 -9.28
N TYR A 292 -11.58 13.81 -8.02
CA TYR A 292 -12.33 12.81 -7.26
C TYR A 292 -13.82 13.08 -7.41
N LYS A 293 -14.55 12.12 -7.95
CA LYS A 293 -15.93 12.32 -8.37
C LYS A 293 -16.88 11.43 -7.58
N THR A 294 -17.77 12.08 -6.82
CA THR A 294 -18.95 11.46 -6.24
C THR A 294 -20.13 11.63 -7.19
N SER A 295 -20.43 12.86 -7.59
CA SER A 295 -21.47 13.19 -8.57
C SER A 295 -21.20 14.53 -9.27
N CYS A 296 -21.72 14.70 -10.48
CA CYS A 296 -21.74 15.99 -11.16
C CYS A 296 -22.95 16.09 -12.10
N GLY A 297 -23.24 17.31 -12.55
CA GLY A 297 -24.33 17.54 -13.49
C GLY A 297 -24.07 16.94 -14.88
N PRO A 298 -25.14 16.72 -15.67
CA PRO A 298 -25.06 15.99 -16.95
C PRO A 298 -24.28 16.74 -18.02
N ASP A 299 -24.19 18.07 -17.95
CA ASP A 299 -23.41 18.86 -18.90
C ASP A 299 -21.92 18.80 -18.54
N LEU A 300 -21.59 18.93 -17.25
CA LEU A 300 -20.21 18.76 -16.82
C LEU A 300 -19.70 17.34 -17.13
N GLU A 301 -20.54 16.31 -17.00
CA GLU A 301 -20.20 14.94 -17.39
C GLU A 301 -19.65 14.84 -18.83
N LYS A 302 -20.30 15.51 -19.80
CA LYS A 302 -19.87 15.53 -21.21
C LYS A 302 -18.50 16.17 -21.36
N LEU A 303 -18.29 17.29 -20.66
CA LEU A 303 -17.01 18.02 -20.69
C LEU A 303 -15.88 17.22 -20.02
N LEU A 304 -16.16 16.54 -18.92
CA LEU A 304 -15.18 15.68 -18.25
C LEU A 304 -14.74 14.53 -19.17
N LYS A 305 -15.69 13.87 -19.84
CA LYS A 305 -15.38 12.80 -20.81
C LYS A 305 -14.47 13.28 -21.95
N HIS A 306 -14.67 14.52 -22.40
CA HIS A 306 -13.80 15.12 -23.41
C HIS A 306 -12.34 15.22 -22.92
N TYR A 307 -12.12 15.74 -21.72
CA TYR A 307 -10.76 15.86 -21.16
C TYR A 307 -10.13 14.51 -20.77
N GLU A 308 -10.91 13.52 -20.37
CA GLU A 308 -10.41 12.15 -20.19
C GLU A 308 -9.94 11.56 -21.52
N THR A 309 -10.70 11.78 -22.60
CA THR A 309 -10.33 11.31 -23.94
C THR A 309 -9.09 12.05 -24.47
N GLU A 310 -8.94 13.33 -24.16
CA GLU A 310 -7.72 14.10 -24.45
C GLU A 310 -6.50 13.58 -23.67
N GLY A 311 -6.72 12.91 -22.53
CA GLY A 311 -5.68 12.28 -21.71
C GLY A 311 -5.07 13.18 -20.64
N ILE A 312 -5.58 14.41 -20.48
CA ILE A 312 -5.14 15.33 -19.42
C ILE A 312 -5.87 15.10 -18.09
N LEU A 313 -7.08 14.55 -18.11
CA LEU A 313 -7.92 14.35 -16.92
C LEU A 313 -7.99 12.87 -16.53
N GLU A 314 -7.72 12.58 -15.26
CA GLU A 314 -7.97 11.30 -14.61
C GLU A 314 -9.10 11.48 -13.58
N ILE A 315 -10.20 10.74 -13.76
CA ILE A 315 -11.32 10.73 -12.81
C ILE A 315 -11.19 9.54 -11.88
N ILE A 316 -11.20 9.81 -10.57
CA ILE A 316 -11.23 8.79 -9.52
C ILE A 316 -12.63 8.73 -8.94
N SER A 317 -13.25 7.54 -8.97
CA SER A 317 -14.53 7.31 -8.31
C SER A 317 -14.39 7.52 -6.80
N TRP A 318 -15.25 8.37 -6.23
CA TRP A 318 -15.27 8.70 -4.80
C TRP A 318 -16.71 8.62 -4.25
N PRO A 319 -17.31 7.42 -4.18
CA PRO A 319 -18.71 7.22 -3.76
C PRO A 319 -18.88 7.31 -2.23
N ILE A 320 -18.29 8.33 -1.59
CA ILE A 320 -18.26 8.47 -0.13
C ILE A 320 -19.65 8.57 0.50
N ASP A 321 -20.62 9.11 -0.24
CA ASP A 321 -22.02 9.24 0.16
C ASP A 321 -22.78 7.91 0.25
N GLN A 322 -22.22 6.84 -0.33
CA GLN A 322 -22.74 5.49 -0.13
C GLN A 322 -22.33 4.89 1.21
N PHE A 323 -21.31 5.45 1.87
CA PHE A 323 -20.72 4.91 3.10
C PHE A 323 -20.88 5.83 4.31
N LEU A 324 -20.88 7.14 4.10
CA LEU A 324 -20.92 8.18 5.13
C LEU A 324 -21.93 9.27 4.75
N ASN A 325 -22.31 10.11 5.70
CA ASN A 325 -23.05 11.35 5.46
C ASN A 325 -22.08 12.55 5.36
N PRO A 326 -21.55 12.88 4.17
CA PRO A 326 -20.58 13.95 3.99
C PRO A 326 -21.16 15.35 4.23
N ALA A 327 -20.45 16.16 5.00
CA ALA A 327 -20.77 17.55 5.27
C ALA A 327 -20.21 18.48 4.18
N ARG A 328 -20.90 19.60 3.97
CA ARG A 328 -20.47 20.64 3.00
C ARG A 328 -19.33 21.53 3.48
N GLY A 329 -18.96 21.46 4.76
CA GLY A 329 -18.04 22.42 5.37
C GLY A 329 -17.36 21.87 6.62
N TRP A 330 -16.48 22.68 7.20
CA TRP A 330 -15.70 22.32 8.39
C TRP A 330 -16.42 22.50 9.72
N ASN A 331 -17.44 23.37 9.80
CA ASN A 331 -18.11 23.64 11.06
C ASN A 331 -19.18 22.57 11.34
N ILE A 332 -18.84 21.58 12.17
CA ILE A 332 -19.75 20.48 12.51
C ILE A 332 -21.09 20.93 13.11
N LYS A 333 -21.10 21.99 13.92
CA LYS A 333 -22.33 22.52 14.51
C LYS A 333 -23.30 23.07 13.46
N ARG A 334 -22.76 23.64 12.38
CA ARG A 334 -23.54 24.23 11.28
C ARG A 334 -23.90 23.20 10.21
N HIS A 335 -22.92 22.42 9.77
CA HIS A 335 -23.06 21.58 8.58
C HIS A 335 -23.53 20.16 8.92
N LYS A 336 -23.31 19.69 10.16
CA LYS A 336 -23.61 18.33 10.62
C LYS A 336 -22.95 17.26 9.71
N GLY A 337 -23.22 15.99 9.96
CA GLY A 337 -22.66 14.88 9.16
C GLY A 337 -21.44 14.23 9.79
N ASP A 338 -20.89 13.25 9.06
CA ASP A 338 -19.89 12.31 9.57
C ASP A 338 -18.46 12.75 9.25
N ILE A 339 -18.28 13.51 8.16
CA ILE A 339 -16.98 13.95 7.65
C ILE A 339 -17.07 15.30 6.92
N GLN A 340 -16.09 16.18 7.11
CA GLN A 340 -16.03 17.52 6.51
C GLN A 340 -15.78 17.50 5.00
N TYR A 341 -16.23 18.56 4.32
CA TYR A 341 -15.91 18.87 2.91
C TYR A 341 -16.04 17.69 1.95
N PHE A 342 -17.06 16.86 2.12
CA PHE A 342 -17.23 15.66 1.30
C PHE A 342 -16.04 14.68 1.30
N GLY A 343 -15.21 14.70 2.35
CA GLY A 343 -13.99 13.90 2.44
C GLY A 343 -12.78 14.50 1.70
N GLN A 344 -12.77 15.81 1.43
CA GLN A 344 -11.70 16.51 0.70
C GLN A 344 -10.30 16.23 1.26
N LEU A 345 -10.15 16.10 2.58
CA LEU A 345 -8.83 15.83 3.15
C LEU A 345 -8.28 14.47 2.71
N ILE A 346 -9.13 13.45 2.60
CA ILE A 346 -8.70 12.11 2.18
C ILE A 346 -8.24 12.17 0.73
N THR A 347 -9.01 12.84 -0.13
CA THR A 347 -8.72 12.89 -1.57
C THR A 347 -7.48 13.74 -1.87
N LEU A 348 -7.25 14.84 -1.16
CA LEU A 348 -6.01 15.61 -1.28
C LEU A 348 -4.78 14.78 -0.88
N ASN A 349 -4.85 14.03 0.21
CA ASN A 349 -3.75 13.16 0.66
C ASN A 349 -3.55 11.97 -0.31
N GLU A 350 -4.61 11.26 -0.71
CA GLU A 350 -4.50 10.16 -1.70
C GLU A 350 -3.89 10.65 -3.01
N CYS A 351 -4.25 11.86 -3.46
CA CYS A 351 -3.72 12.42 -4.70
C CYS A 351 -2.23 12.73 -4.63
N ILE A 352 -1.74 13.23 -3.48
CA ILE A 352 -0.30 13.41 -3.24
C ILE A 352 0.41 12.08 -3.39
N TYR A 353 -0.06 11.04 -2.68
CA TYR A 353 0.58 9.73 -2.74
C TYR A 353 0.49 9.15 -4.16
N ARG A 354 -0.70 9.08 -4.79
CA ARG A 354 -0.91 8.57 -6.15
C ARG A 354 0.07 9.13 -7.18
N ASN A 355 0.40 10.41 -7.05
CA ASN A 355 1.24 11.14 -8.00
C ASN A 355 2.68 11.37 -7.53
N MET A 356 3.06 10.83 -6.37
CA MET A 356 4.34 11.10 -5.70
C MET A 356 5.58 10.87 -6.58
N TYR A 357 5.57 9.79 -7.37
CA TYR A 357 6.65 9.44 -8.30
C TYR A 357 6.25 9.60 -9.78
N GLN A 358 5.08 10.19 -10.04
CA GLN A 358 4.63 10.52 -11.39
C GLN A 358 4.83 12.01 -11.71
N SER A 359 4.79 12.86 -10.68
CA SER A 359 4.75 14.31 -10.81
C SER A 359 5.87 14.99 -10.05
N LYS A 360 6.54 15.98 -10.68
CA LYS A 360 7.57 16.78 -10.00
C LYS A 360 6.95 17.69 -8.93
N TYR A 361 5.81 18.31 -9.25
CA TYR A 361 5.02 19.18 -8.38
C TYR A 361 3.52 18.85 -8.48
N ILE A 362 2.81 19.07 -7.38
CA ILE A 362 1.35 18.91 -7.30
C ILE A 362 0.72 20.21 -6.81
N LEU A 363 -0.34 20.65 -7.47
CA LEU A 363 -1.19 21.76 -7.04
C LEU A 363 -2.41 21.20 -6.31
N LEU A 364 -2.71 21.71 -5.11
CA LEU A 364 -3.83 21.29 -4.29
C LEU A 364 -4.89 22.39 -4.25
N ASN A 365 -5.84 22.37 -5.20
CA ASN A 365 -6.72 23.51 -5.50
C ASN A 365 -8.19 23.11 -5.51
N ASP A 366 -9.08 24.07 -5.22
CA ASP A 366 -10.51 23.89 -5.51
C ASP A 366 -10.79 24.10 -7.01
N ILE A 367 -11.94 23.61 -7.46
CA ILE A 367 -12.33 23.58 -8.88
C ILE A 367 -12.51 24.98 -9.51
N ASP A 368 -12.74 25.99 -8.69
CA ASP A 368 -12.96 27.40 -9.07
C ASP A 368 -11.75 28.30 -8.78
N GLU A 369 -10.60 27.70 -8.45
CA GLU A 369 -9.35 28.40 -8.12
C GLU A 369 -8.28 28.21 -9.19
N ILE A 370 -7.62 29.31 -9.56
CA ILE A 370 -6.48 29.32 -10.50
C ILE A 370 -5.26 29.88 -9.80
N ILE A 371 -4.25 29.04 -9.52
CA ILE A 371 -2.92 29.50 -9.10
C ILE A 371 -2.25 30.22 -10.28
N MET A 372 -2.11 31.54 -10.19
CA MET A 372 -1.71 32.40 -11.30
C MET A 372 -0.37 33.09 -11.02
N PRO A 373 0.68 32.85 -11.84
CA PRO A 373 1.93 33.60 -11.78
C PRO A 373 1.77 35.03 -12.35
N TYR A 374 2.38 36.02 -11.70
CA TYR A 374 2.32 37.45 -12.08
C TYR A 374 3.66 37.98 -12.58
N LYS A 375 4.79 37.46 -12.08
CA LYS A 375 6.14 37.78 -12.60
C LYS A 375 6.64 36.79 -13.65
N HIS A 376 5.91 35.69 -13.84
CA HIS A 376 6.26 34.59 -14.72
C HIS A 376 5.15 34.32 -15.72
N THR A 377 5.51 33.73 -16.86
CA THR A 377 4.54 33.43 -17.92
C THR A 377 3.71 32.19 -17.60
N ASN A 378 4.23 31.26 -16.80
CA ASN A 378 3.62 29.96 -16.50
C ASN A 378 4.18 29.36 -15.19
N LEU A 379 3.65 28.22 -14.76
CA LEU A 379 4.08 27.52 -13.53
C LEU A 379 5.52 26.96 -13.63
N PRO A 380 5.96 26.39 -14.78
CA PRO A 380 7.36 25.97 -14.94
C PRO A 380 8.37 27.07 -14.66
N SER A 381 8.23 28.24 -15.32
CA SER A 381 9.13 29.38 -15.12
C SER A 381 9.07 29.93 -13.69
N LEU A 382 7.91 29.91 -13.05
CA LEU A 382 7.78 30.25 -11.62
C LEU A 382 8.61 29.31 -10.74
N MET A 383 8.54 28.00 -10.98
CA MET A 383 9.24 27.00 -10.16
C MET A 383 10.73 26.88 -10.47
N GLU A 384 11.15 27.24 -11.69
CA GLU A 384 12.57 27.38 -12.06
C GLU A 384 13.27 28.47 -11.24
N ASP A 385 12.56 29.50 -10.81
CA ASP A 385 13.09 30.53 -9.91
C ASP A 385 12.89 30.19 -8.42
N LEU A 386 11.68 29.74 -8.04
CA LEU A 386 11.34 29.52 -6.63
C LEU A 386 12.10 28.33 -6.00
N GLN A 387 12.20 27.19 -6.70
CA GLN A 387 12.80 26.00 -6.09
C GLN A 387 14.31 26.16 -5.84
N PRO A 388 15.12 26.70 -6.77
CA PRO A 388 16.54 26.92 -6.50
C PRO A 388 16.82 27.98 -5.44
N ALA A 389 15.99 29.03 -5.35
CA ALA A 389 16.07 30.01 -4.27
C ALA A 389 15.73 29.42 -2.89
N HIS A 390 14.93 28.35 -2.87
CA HIS A 390 14.46 27.70 -1.66
C HIS A 390 14.60 26.15 -1.76
N PRO A 391 15.82 25.60 -1.81
CA PRO A 391 16.07 24.19 -2.19
C PRO A 391 15.50 23.18 -1.19
N ASN A 392 15.42 23.56 0.08
CA ASN A 392 14.90 22.70 1.14
C ASN A 392 13.37 22.72 1.22
N ILE A 393 12.72 23.77 0.68
CA ILE A 393 11.27 23.94 0.73
C ILE A 393 10.56 22.84 -0.06
N GLY A 394 9.53 22.27 0.57
CA GLY A 394 8.63 21.28 -0.02
C GLY A 394 7.24 21.81 -0.33
N VAL A 395 6.85 22.94 0.27
CA VAL A 395 5.50 23.49 0.20
C VAL A 395 5.56 24.99 -0.13
N PHE A 396 4.97 25.40 -1.24
CA PHE A 396 4.84 26.81 -1.62
C PHE A 396 3.38 27.24 -1.42
N LEU A 397 3.16 28.10 -0.42
CA LEU A 397 1.84 28.60 -0.05
C LEU A 397 1.49 29.81 -0.92
N ILE A 398 0.37 29.73 -1.62
CA ILE A 398 -0.14 30.77 -2.52
C ILE A 398 -1.41 31.37 -1.91
N GLU A 399 -1.43 32.69 -1.72
CA GLU A 399 -2.54 33.40 -1.09
C GLU A 399 -3.79 33.43 -1.98
N ASN A 400 -4.95 33.22 -1.37
CA ASN A 400 -6.25 33.29 -2.02
C ASN A 400 -6.79 34.72 -2.14
N HIS A 401 -7.26 35.10 -3.34
CA HIS A 401 -7.94 36.37 -3.54
C HIS A 401 -9.26 36.23 -4.29
N ILE A 402 -10.27 36.88 -3.74
CA ILE A 402 -11.66 36.78 -4.19
C ILE A 402 -11.93 37.78 -5.31
N PHE A 403 -12.49 37.26 -6.40
CA PHE A 403 -13.06 38.02 -7.50
C PHE A 403 -14.58 37.82 -7.47
N PRO A 404 -15.35 38.81 -6.96
CA PRO A 404 -16.78 38.64 -6.80
C PRO A 404 -17.49 38.35 -8.12
N LYS A 405 -18.21 37.23 -8.20
CA LYS A 405 -19.03 36.86 -9.37
C LYS A 405 -20.20 37.82 -9.63
N THR A 406 -20.45 38.76 -8.73
CA THR A 406 -21.45 39.83 -8.85
C THR A 406 -20.89 41.10 -9.49
N GLN A 407 -19.57 41.20 -9.68
CA GLN A 407 -18.91 42.37 -10.23
C GLN A 407 -18.36 42.06 -11.62
N PHE A 408 -18.76 42.85 -12.61
CA PHE A 408 -18.44 42.63 -14.02
C PHE A 408 -17.65 43.79 -14.60
N GLU A 409 -16.71 43.48 -15.49
CA GLU A 409 -16.06 44.43 -16.38
C GLU A 409 -17.09 45.25 -17.19
N GLU A 410 -16.78 46.53 -17.42
CA GLU A 410 -17.76 47.51 -17.90
C GLU A 410 -17.88 47.57 -19.43
N SER A 411 -16.85 47.16 -20.15
CA SER A 411 -16.80 47.24 -21.62
C SER A 411 -17.74 46.25 -22.31
N GLY A 412 -18.16 45.19 -21.60
CA GLY A 412 -18.94 44.11 -22.18
C GLY A 412 -18.16 43.23 -23.16
N LYS A 413 -16.83 43.39 -23.24
CA LYS A 413 -15.95 42.71 -24.20
C LYS A 413 -16.02 41.19 -24.12
N PHE A 414 -16.37 40.63 -22.96
CA PHE A 414 -16.50 39.19 -22.76
C PHE A 414 -17.95 38.71 -22.66
N LYS A 415 -18.93 39.56 -23.03
CA LYS A 415 -20.33 39.16 -23.24
C LYS A 415 -20.47 38.48 -24.60
N ARG A 416 -20.16 37.19 -24.64
CA ARG A 416 -20.26 36.35 -25.83
C ARG A 416 -21.64 35.71 -25.96
N ALA A 417 -22.22 35.75 -27.16
CA ALA A 417 -23.54 35.17 -27.44
C ALA A 417 -23.48 33.64 -27.45
N GLU A 418 -22.37 33.10 -27.94
CA GLU A 418 -22.06 31.68 -28.07
C GLU A 418 -22.03 31.00 -26.68
N TRP A 419 -21.55 31.69 -25.65
CA TRP A 419 -21.47 31.17 -24.29
C TRP A 419 -22.73 31.45 -23.45
N LYS A 420 -23.75 32.12 -24.01
CA LYS A 420 -24.91 32.60 -23.23
C LYS A 420 -25.72 31.47 -22.59
N ASN A 421 -25.84 30.32 -23.27
CA ASN A 421 -26.65 29.19 -22.84
C ASN A 421 -25.82 28.06 -22.21
N ILE A 422 -24.51 28.28 -22.02
CA ILE A 422 -23.64 27.27 -21.40
C ILE A 422 -23.68 27.47 -19.88
N PRO A 423 -24.01 26.43 -19.10
CA PRO A 423 -24.04 26.54 -17.65
C PRO A 423 -22.70 27.01 -17.09
N GLY A 424 -22.72 28.04 -16.25
CA GLY A 424 -21.55 28.46 -15.48
C GLY A 424 -21.16 29.93 -15.59
N ILE A 425 -19.97 30.23 -15.06
CA ILE A 425 -19.42 31.58 -14.94
C ILE A 425 -18.33 31.78 -16.00
N ASN A 426 -18.34 32.96 -16.65
CA ASN A 426 -17.24 33.39 -17.51
C ASN A 426 -16.20 34.16 -16.69
N ILE A 427 -15.08 33.53 -16.34
CA ILE A 427 -14.02 34.11 -15.50
C ILE A 427 -13.45 35.40 -16.10
N MET A 428 -13.46 35.55 -17.43
CA MET A 428 -12.93 36.73 -18.12
C MET A 428 -13.70 38.01 -17.79
N LYS A 429 -14.95 37.90 -17.32
CA LYS A 429 -15.76 39.06 -16.93
C LYS A 429 -15.40 39.61 -15.55
N HIS A 430 -14.65 38.87 -14.74
CA HIS A 430 -14.44 39.14 -13.32
C HIS A 430 -12.99 39.56 -13.07
N ILE A 431 -12.73 40.87 -13.16
CA ILE A 431 -11.40 41.48 -12.93
C ILE A 431 -11.33 42.35 -11.68
N TYR A 432 -12.43 42.46 -10.93
CA TYR A 432 -12.45 43.23 -9.69
C TYR A 432 -12.17 42.28 -8.54
N ARG A 433 -11.10 42.56 -7.81
CA ARG A 433 -10.60 41.76 -6.69
C ARG A 433 -10.87 42.48 -5.38
N GLU A 434 -11.33 41.75 -4.38
CA GLU A 434 -11.51 42.29 -3.03
C GLU A 434 -10.15 42.69 -2.40
N PRO A 435 -10.11 43.79 -1.62
CA PRO A 435 -8.94 44.15 -0.84
C PRO A 435 -8.64 43.08 0.24
N PRO A 436 -7.37 42.92 0.67
CA PRO A 436 -7.02 42.04 1.78
C PRO A 436 -7.76 42.44 3.06
N GLN A 437 -8.22 41.46 3.83
CA GLN A 437 -8.93 41.73 5.08
C GLN A 437 -7.92 42.01 6.21
N LYS A 438 -7.97 43.21 6.80
CA LYS A 438 -7.00 43.64 7.84
C LYS A 438 -6.97 42.76 9.10
N LYS A 439 -8.07 42.06 9.41
CA LYS A 439 -8.23 41.28 10.65
C LYS A 439 -8.33 39.76 10.43
N ASN A 440 -8.41 39.31 9.18
CA ASN A 440 -8.65 37.91 8.84
C ASN A 440 -7.53 37.42 7.93
N TYR A 441 -7.00 36.25 8.25
CA TYR A 441 -6.04 35.56 7.39
C TYR A 441 -6.72 35.18 6.07
N ASN A 442 -6.09 35.54 4.95
CA ASN A 442 -6.50 35.05 3.64
C ASN A 442 -6.05 33.59 3.52
N PRO A 443 -6.98 32.64 3.26
CA PRO A 443 -6.61 31.23 3.12
C PRO A 443 -5.60 31.03 2.00
N THR A 444 -4.80 29.97 2.10
CA THR A 444 -3.79 29.60 1.10
C THR A 444 -4.18 28.32 0.38
N LYS A 445 -3.62 28.11 -0.82
CA LYS A 445 -3.48 26.80 -1.46
C LYS A 445 -2.02 26.56 -1.78
N MET A 446 -1.68 25.40 -2.32
CA MET A 446 -0.30 24.91 -2.24
C MET A 446 0.17 24.34 -3.57
N ILE A 447 1.41 24.69 -3.93
CA ILE A 447 2.24 23.90 -4.84
C ILE A 447 3.16 23.07 -3.96
N VAL A 448 3.06 21.74 -4.02
CA VAL A 448 3.83 20.83 -3.18
C VAL A 448 4.77 19.96 -4.00
N ASN A 449 5.94 19.72 -3.43
CA ASN A 449 6.76 18.57 -3.80
C ASN A 449 6.19 17.35 -3.07
N PRO A 450 5.58 16.38 -3.78
CA PRO A 450 4.84 15.32 -3.10
C PRO A 450 5.73 14.37 -2.30
N ARG A 451 7.04 14.31 -2.58
CA ARG A 451 7.98 13.51 -1.78
C ARG A 451 8.36 14.16 -0.44
N LYS A 452 8.00 15.43 -0.24
CA LYS A 452 8.30 16.19 0.99
C LYS A 452 7.08 16.40 1.88
N VAL A 453 5.91 15.87 1.52
CA VAL A 453 4.66 16.03 2.29
C VAL A 453 4.15 14.65 2.71
N GLN A 454 3.88 14.48 4.00
CA GLN A 454 3.29 13.25 4.54
C GLN A 454 1.78 13.41 4.78
N GLN A 455 1.37 14.56 5.34
CA GLN A 455 -0.03 14.86 5.66
C GLN A 455 -0.35 16.29 5.26
N THR A 456 -1.48 16.48 4.58
CA THR A 456 -1.99 17.80 4.19
C THR A 456 -3.39 18.08 4.71
N SER A 457 -3.67 19.36 4.95
CA SER A 457 -5.01 19.91 5.07
C SER A 457 -5.38 20.72 3.80
N VAL A 458 -6.50 21.43 3.83
CA VAL A 458 -7.03 22.28 2.74
C VAL A 458 -6.14 23.49 2.47
N HIS A 459 -5.53 24.08 3.51
CA HIS A 459 -4.81 25.36 3.41
C HIS A 459 -3.33 25.31 3.77
N SER A 460 -2.88 24.25 4.44
CA SER A 460 -1.50 24.04 4.87
C SER A 460 -1.20 22.55 5.00
N THR A 461 0.08 22.20 5.11
CA THR A 461 0.51 20.86 5.51
C THR A 461 0.34 20.65 7.02
N LEU A 462 0.11 19.40 7.41
CA LEU A 462 0.08 18.96 8.82
C LEU A 462 1.40 18.33 9.23
N LYS A 463 1.99 17.51 8.33
CA LYS A 463 3.30 16.88 8.49
C LYS A 463 4.04 16.94 7.15
N ASP A 464 5.21 17.58 7.15
CA ASP A 464 6.08 17.67 5.99
C ASP A 464 7.56 17.65 6.42
N PHE A 465 8.43 17.37 5.45
CA PHE A 465 9.88 17.24 5.66
C PHE A 465 10.66 18.41 5.04
N GLY A 466 9.96 19.33 4.38
CA GLY A 466 10.58 20.40 3.58
C GLY A 466 10.37 21.80 4.15
N GLY A 467 9.46 21.99 5.09
CA GLY A 467 8.97 23.31 5.48
C GLY A 467 8.16 23.98 4.36
N SER A 468 7.58 25.13 4.72
CA SER A 468 6.72 25.93 3.85
C SER A 468 7.31 27.32 3.56
N PHE A 469 7.01 27.83 2.38
CA PHE A 469 7.36 29.19 1.96
C PHE A 469 6.11 29.92 1.45
N HIS A 470 5.81 31.08 2.03
CA HIS A 470 4.77 31.96 1.54
C HIS A 470 5.25 32.73 0.32
N VAL A 471 4.68 32.42 -0.84
CA VAL A 471 5.04 33.10 -2.09
C VAL A 471 4.51 34.54 -2.06
N PRO A 472 5.34 35.56 -2.35
CA PRO A 472 4.91 36.95 -2.31
C PRO A 472 3.72 37.25 -3.25
N PHE A 473 2.84 38.14 -2.78
CA PHE A 473 1.61 38.56 -3.49
C PHE A 473 1.83 39.05 -4.93
N ASP A 474 2.95 39.72 -5.18
CA ASP A 474 3.31 40.26 -6.49
C ASP A 474 3.94 39.21 -7.42
N VAL A 475 4.33 38.04 -6.88
CA VAL A 475 4.92 36.92 -7.63
C VAL A 475 3.84 35.95 -8.12
N CYS A 476 2.99 35.47 -7.21
CA CYS A 476 1.93 34.51 -7.53
C CYS A 476 0.76 34.65 -6.55
N ARG A 477 -0.46 34.51 -7.06
CA ARG A 477 -1.69 34.52 -6.24
C ARG A 477 -2.79 33.70 -6.89
N ILE A 478 -3.78 33.27 -6.09
CA ILE A 478 -4.94 32.55 -6.62
C ILE A 478 -5.98 33.55 -7.14
N VAL A 479 -6.51 33.28 -8.32
CA VAL A 479 -7.73 33.90 -8.85
C VAL A 479 -8.91 33.02 -8.49
N HIS A 480 -9.77 33.49 -7.60
CA HIS A 480 -10.92 32.74 -7.10
C HIS A 480 -12.21 33.51 -7.42
N VAL A 481 -12.86 33.14 -8.53
CA VAL A 481 -14.12 33.77 -8.97
C VAL A 481 -15.30 33.13 -8.26
N ARG A 482 -15.84 33.80 -7.25
CA ARG A 482 -16.89 33.24 -6.38
C ARG A 482 -17.81 34.28 -5.74
N VAL A 483 -18.69 33.82 -4.86
CA VAL A 483 -19.52 34.69 -4.01
C VAL A 483 -18.61 35.62 -3.17
N PRO A 484 -18.88 36.94 -3.12
CA PRO A 484 -18.06 37.89 -2.35
C PRO A 484 -17.99 37.52 -0.86
N LEU A 485 -16.84 37.74 -0.25
CA LEU A 485 -16.67 37.68 1.20
C LEU A 485 -16.95 39.04 1.83
N GLN A 486 -16.72 40.13 1.08
CA GLN A 486 -16.94 41.51 1.52
C GLN A 486 -18.03 42.16 0.64
N GLY A 487 -19.24 41.59 0.65
CA GLY A 487 -20.34 42.01 -0.22
C GLY A 487 -20.87 43.44 -0.02
N HIS A 488 -20.41 44.14 1.04
CA HIS A 488 -20.72 45.54 1.29
C HIS A 488 -19.86 46.51 0.46
N LEU A 489 -18.74 46.04 -0.11
CA LEU A 489 -17.84 46.87 -0.90
C LEU A 489 -18.48 47.28 -2.21
N THR A 490 -18.37 48.57 -2.50
CA THR A 490 -18.71 49.12 -3.81
C THR A 490 -17.61 48.80 -4.82
N LYS A 491 -17.93 48.86 -6.12
CA LYS A 491 -16.95 48.59 -7.18
C LYS A 491 -15.69 49.49 -7.09
N LYS A 492 -15.84 50.73 -6.63
CA LYS A 492 -14.73 51.70 -6.47
C LYS A 492 -13.72 51.29 -5.38
N GLU A 493 -14.13 50.43 -4.46
CA GLU A 493 -13.30 49.93 -3.36
C GLU A 493 -12.59 48.61 -3.73
N LEU A 494 -12.84 48.09 -4.94
CA LEU A 494 -12.20 46.88 -5.46
C LEU A 494 -10.97 47.21 -6.30
N PHE A 495 -9.99 46.32 -6.28
CA PHE A 495 -8.79 46.44 -7.11
C PHE A 495 -9.03 45.83 -8.49
N VAL A 496 -8.58 46.52 -9.53
CA VAL A 496 -8.61 45.98 -10.89
C VAL A 496 -7.40 45.07 -11.11
N ASP A 497 -7.66 43.83 -11.49
CA ASP A 497 -6.67 42.81 -11.79
C ASP A 497 -7.03 42.11 -13.11
N LYS A 498 -6.22 42.35 -14.14
CA LYS A 498 -6.46 41.92 -15.52
C LYS A 498 -5.57 40.76 -15.94
N ARG A 499 -4.85 40.10 -15.03
CA ARG A 499 -3.86 39.08 -15.40
C ARG A 499 -4.42 37.96 -16.28
N VAL A 500 -5.65 37.51 -16.00
CA VAL A 500 -6.35 36.50 -16.80
C VAL A 500 -6.53 36.93 -18.27
N TRP A 501 -6.61 38.24 -18.55
CA TRP A 501 -6.78 38.77 -19.91
C TRP A 501 -5.54 38.66 -20.78
N ASP A 502 -4.36 38.45 -20.21
CA ASP A 502 -3.12 38.27 -20.96
C ASP A 502 -3.19 37.01 -21.83
N PHE A 503 -4.00 36.02 -21.41
CA PHE A 503 -4.19 34.75 -22.10
C PHE A 503 -5.34 34.77 -23.11
N LYS A 504 -6.10 35.88 -23.23
CA LYS A 504 -7.36 35.92 -24.01
C LYS A 504 -7.23 35.40 -25.44
N GLN A 505 -6.11 35.66 -26.11
CA GLN A 505 -5.90 35.27 -27.50
C GLN A 505 -5.75 33.76 -27.70
N LYS A 506 -5.32 33.04 -26.65
CA LYS A 506 -5.21 31.58 -26.67
C LYS A 506 -6.39 30.92 -25.97
N LEU A 507 -6.80 31.46 -24.82
CA LEU A 507 -7.84 30.88 -23.99
C LEU A 507 -9.20 30.84 -24.69
N ILE A 508 -9.60 31.93 -25.37
CA ILE A 508 -10.91 32.01 -26.02
C ILE A 508 -11.06 30.95 -27.12
N PRO A 509 -10.14 30.85 -28.11
CA PRO A 509 -10.23 29.82 -29.15
C PRO A 509 -10.18 28.40 -28.59
N ASN A 510 -9.33 28.16 -27.58
CA ASN A 510 -9.24 26.86 -26.92
C ASN A 510 -10.59 26.45 -26.29
N VAL A 511 -11.19 27.34 -25.50
CA VAL A 511 -12.47 27.09 -24.85
C VAL A 511 -13.59 26.85 -25.88
N ASP A 512 -13.62 27.63 -26.97
CA ASP A 512 -14.59 27.41 -28.05
C ASP A 512 -14.42 26.03 -28.69
N GLN A 513 -13.19 25.63 -28.96
CA GLN A 513 -12.89 24.32 -29.53
C GLN A 513 -13.31 23.18 -28.58
N THR A 514 -12.96 23.26 -27.30
CA THR A 514 -13.35 22.29 -26.27
C THR A 514 -14.87 22.18 -26.16
N LEU A 515 -15.58 23.31 -26.12
CA LEU A 515 -17.03 23.34 -26.02
C LEU A 515 -17.70 22.75 -27.26
N LYS A 516 -17.18 23.03 -28.46
CA LYS A 516 -17.64 22.43 -29.72
C LYS A 516 -17.43 20.91 -29.72
N LEU A 517 -16.23 20.44 -29.35
CA LEU A 517 -15.91 19.01 -29.28
C LEU A 517 -16.72 18.27 -28.21
N SER A 518 -17.16 18.99 -27.17
CA SER A 518 -18.02 18.48 -26.11
C SER A 518 -19.53 18.58 -26.42
N GLY A 519 -19.91 19.15 -27.57
CA GLY A 519 -21.30 19.25 -28.02
C GLY A 519 -22.10 20.42 -27.43
N PHE A 520 -21.44 21.48 -26.98
CA PHE A 520 -22.09 22.70 -26.46
C PHE A 520 -22.22 23.83 -27.48
N LEU A 521 -21.40 23.82 -28.54
CA LEU A 521 -21.34 24.83 -29.60
C LEU A 521 -21.52 24.23 -30.99
#